data_AF-A0A652NV39-F1
#
_entry.id   AF-A0A652NV39-F1
#
_cell.length_a   1.000
_cell.length_b   1.000
_cell.length_c   1.000
_cell.angle_alpha   90.00
_cell.angle_beta   90.00
_cell.angle_gamma   90.00
#
_symmetry.space_group_name_H-M   'P 1'
#
loop_
_entity.id
_entity.type
_entity.pdbx_description
1 polymer ?
#
loop_
_entity_poly.entity_id
_entity_poly.type
_entity_poly.pdbx_seq_one_letter_code
_entity_poly.pdbx_strand_id
1 'polypeptide(L)'
;MATAASSPYARSPKWSAPEPGATRYGRLDTVIRQLGAADIVMEIDSAPNPSSAAKLAFARDAGAVPVWIRFGKGGIDAPNGVAVIDLRAPVRELQTGACG
;
A
#
# COMPACT_ATOMS: atom_id res chain seq x y z
N MET A 1 29.02 -13.23 31.06
CA MET A 1 27.97 -13.74 30.15
C MET A 1 26.79 -12.79 30.24
N ALA A 2 26.50 -12.02 29.20
CA ALA A 2 25.36 -11.09 29.17
C ALA A 2 24.33 -11.61 28.15
N THR A 3 23.09 -11.80 28.60
CA THR A 3 21.96 -12.19 27.76
C THR A 3 21.51 -10.97 26.95
N ALA A 4 21.52 -11.09 25.62
CA ALA A 4 20.99 -10.04 24.75
C ALA A 4 19.47 -9.96 24.91
N ALA A 5 18.97 -8.78 25.27
CA ALA A 5 17.54 -8.49 25.29
C ALA A 5 16.97 -8.58 23.87
N SER A 6 15.92 -9.37 23.71
CA SER A 6 15.14 -9.44 22.46
C SER A 6 14.53 -8.06 22.17
N SER A 7 14.88 -7.48 21.03
CA SER A 7 14.22 -6.25 20.55
C SER A 7 12.75 -6.56 20.25
N PRO A 8 11.78 -5.82 20.80
CA PRO A 8 10.36 -6.00 20.47
C PRO A 8 10.05 -5.71 18.99
N TYR A 9 11.05 -5.23 18.22
CA TYR A 9 11.01 -4.99 16.78
C TYR A 9 11.77 -6.03 15.97
N ALA A 10 12.05 -7.21 16.53
CA ALA A 10 12.57 -8.34 15.76
C ALA A 10 11.57 -8.66 14.64
N ARG A 11 11.88 -8.21 13.41
CA ARG A 11 11.08 -8.48 12.21
C ARG A 11 10.98 -9.99 12.02
N SER A 12 9.77 -10.52 12.11
CA SER A 12 9.47 -11.85 11.59
C SER A 12 9.63 -11.84 10.06
N PRO A 13 10.53 -12.64 9.46
CA PRO A 13 10.43 -12.97 8.04
C PRO A 13 9.50 -14.20 7.90
N LYS A 14 8.71 -14.42 6.86
CA LYS A 14 8.49 -13.80 5.55
C LYS A 14 7.01 -14.02 5.26
N TRP A 15 6.34 -12.97 4.82
CA TRP A 15 4.96 -13.00 4.35
C TRP A 15 4.80 -14.05 3.24
N SER A 16 4.07 -15.14 3.50
CA SER A 16 3.63 -16.10 2.48
C SER A 16 2.43 -15.53 1.74
N ALA A 17 2.30 -15.88 0.45
CA ALA A 17 1.06 -15.63 -0.27
C ALA A 17 -0.11 -16.27 0.52
N PRO A 18 -1.30 -15.66 0.53
CA PRO A 18 -2.48 -16.24 1.15
C PRO A 18 -2.79 -17.57 0.48
N GLU A 19 -3.29 -18.51 1.28
CA GLU A 19 -3.83 -19.75 0.74
C GLU A 19 -5.05 -19.45 -0.14
N PRO A 20 -5.29 -20.26 -1.20
CA PRO A 20 -6.53 -20.20 -1.96
C PRO A 20 -7.75 -20.26 -1.03
N GLY A 21 -8.66 -19.28 -1.12
CA GLY A 21 -9.82 -19.16 -0.24
C GLY A 21 -9.59 -18.38 1.06
N ALA A 22 -8.41 -17.80 1.26
CA ALA A 22 -8.18 -16.89 2.37
C ALA A 22 -9.14 -15.70 2.33
N THR A 23 -9.71 -15.35 3.49
CA THR A 23 -10.56 -14.15 3.64
C THR A 23 -9.74 -12.90 4.01
N ARG A 24 -8.42 -13.04 4.21
CA ARG A 24 -7.52 -11.96 4.65
C ARG A 24 -6.11 -12.12 4.06
N TYR A 25 -5.61 -11.05 3.44
CA TYR A 25 -4.20 -10.85 3.04
C TYR A 25 -3.47 -9.90 4.02
N GLY A 26 -4.03 -9.53 5.16
CA GLY A 26 -3.41 -8.56 6.07
C GLY A 26 -3.93 -7.15 5.92
N ARG A 27 -3.22 -6.19 6.53
CA ARG A 27 -3.74 -4.83 6.77
C ARG A 27 -3.27 -3.85 5.70
N LEU A 28 -4.24 -3.14 5.13
CA LEU A 28 -4.04 -1.99 4.25
C LEU A 28 -3.68 -0.74 5.06
N ASP A 29 -2.88 0.15 4.49
CA ASP A 29 -2.51 1.43 5.14
C ASP A 29 -3.74 2.30 5.39
N THR A 30 -4.68 2.34 4.45
CA THR A 30 -5.93 3.10 4.59
C THR A 30 -7.09 2.41 3.88
N VAL A 31 -8.29 2.54 4.46
CA VAL A 31 -9.55 2.08 3.88
C VAL A 31 -10.58 3.19 4.05
N ILE A 32 -11.20 3.62 2.94
CA ILE A 32 -12.37 4.49 2.94
C ILE A 32 -13.58 3.60 2.70
N ARG A 33 -14.37 3.40 3.76
CA ARG A 33 -15.62 2.63 3.68
C ARG A 33 -16.71 3.48 3.06
N GLN A 34 -17.43 2.93 2.08
CA GLN A 34 -18.50 3.65 1.39
C GLN A 34 -19.85 2.94 1.58
N LEU A 35 -20.93 3.71 1.66
CA LEU A 35 -22.28 3.17 1.69
C LEU A 35 -22.80 3.05 0.25
N GLY A 36 -23.19 1.85 -0.16
CA GLY A 36 -23.76 1.60 -1.50
C GLY A 36 -22.75 1.61 -2.65
N ALA A 37 -21.46 1.67 -2.37
CA ALA A 37 -20.37 1.60 -3.35
C ALA A 37 -19.24 0.70 -2.82
N ALA A 38 -18.35 0.27 -3.70
CA ALA A 38 -17.14 -0.47 -3.34
C ALA A 38 -16.23 0.39 -2.46
N ASP A 39 -15.60 -0.20 -1.44
CA ASP A 39 -14.64 0.53 -0.62
C ASP A 39 -13.40 0.93 -1.42
N ILE A 40 -12.79 2.06 -1.07
CA ILE A 40 -11.49 2.46 -1.60
C ILE A 40 -10.42 2.03 -0.62
N VAL A 41 -9.39 1.34 -1.11
CA VAL A 41 -8.28 0.84 -0.28
C VAL A 41 -6.94 1.32 -0.80
N MET A 42 -6.02 1.58 0.10
CA MET A 42 -4.75 2.23 -0.23
C MET A 42 -3.54 1.56 0.44
N GLU A 43 -2.45 1.52 -0.31
CA GLU A 43 -1.08 1.39 0.20
C GLU A 43 -0.26 2.60 -0.25
N ILE A 44 0.71 2.99 0.57
CA ILE A 44 1.54 4.17 0.36
C ILE A 44 3.00 3.77 0.51
N ASP A 45 3.73 3.73 -0.61
CA ASP A 45 5.12 3.26 -0.60
C ASP A 45 6.11 4.27 -1.20
N SER A 46 7.26 4.40 -0.53
CA SER A 46 8.40 5.15 -1.05
C SER A 46 9.21 4.38 -2.12
N ALA A 47 9.00 3.08 -2.28
CA ALA A 47 9.71 2.23 -3.23
C ALA A 47 8.82 1.07 -3.70
N PRO A 48 9.17 0.30 -4.74
CA PRO A 48 8.39 -0.86 -5.12
C PRO A 48 8.29 -1.85 -3.95
N ASN A 49 7.07 -2.25 -3.60
CA ASN A 49 6.79 -3.15 -2.48
C ASN A 49 5.87 -4.29 -2.94
N PRO A 50 6.42 -5.50 -3.15
CA PRO A 50 5.63 -6.65 -3.60
C PRO A 50 4.51 -7.06 -2.63
N SER A 51 4.67 -6.82 -1.32
CA SER A 51 3.64 -7.15 -0.34
C SER A 51 2.43 -6.23 -0.50
N SER A 52 2.66 -4.93 -0.66
CA SER A 52 1.61 -3.94 -0.91
C SER A 52 0.89 -4.17 -2.24
N ALA A 53 1.63 -4.49 -3.31
CA ALA A 53 1.04 -4.88 -4.59
C ALA A 53 0.09 -6.09 -4.42
N ALA A 54 0.51 -7.10 -3.67
CA ALA A 54 -0.30 -8.31 -3.49
C ALA A 54 -1.53 -8.09 -2.58
N LYS A 55 -1.44 -7.23 -1.56
CA LYS A 55 -2.62 -6.79 -0.79
C LYS A 55 -3.64 -6.07 -1.66
N LEU A 56 -3.18 -5.16 -2.53
CA LEU A 56 -4.06 -4.40 -3.43
C LEU A 56 -4.71 -5.31 -4.47
N ALA A 57 -3.97 -6.27 -5.02
CA ALA A 57 -4.52 -7.30 -5.91
C ALA A 57 -5.58 -8.16 -5.21
N PHE A 58 -5.32 -8.60 -3.97
CA PHE A 58 -6.31 -9.34 -3.18
C PHE A 58 -7.57 -8.51 -2.91
N ALA A 59 -7.42 -7.24 -2.55
CA ALA A 59 -8.55 -6.37 -2.28
C ALA A 59 -9.38 -6.07 -3.54
N ARG A 60 -8.73 -5.91 -4.70
CA ARG A 60 -9.38 -5.85 -6.01
C ARG A 60 -10.25 -7.07 -6.25
N ASP A 61 -9.69 -8.27 -6.03
CA ASP A 61 -10.39 -9.54 -6.26
C ASP A 61 -11.56 -9.73 -5.27
N ALA A 62 -11.48 -9.08 -4.12
CA ALA A 62 -12.58 -8.98 -3.14
C ALA A 62 -13.61 -7.89 -3.49
N GLY A 63 -13.47 -7.18 -4.61
CA GLY A 63 -14.41 -6.17 -5.11
C GLY A 63 -14.17 -4.74 -4.61
N ALA A 64 -13.04 -4.46 -3.96
CA ALA A 64 -12.67 -3.09 -3.58
C ALA A 64 -12.05 -2.31 -4.76
N VAL A 65 -11.94 -0.99 -4.61
CA VAL A 65 -11.21 -0.09 -5.51
C VAL A 65 -9.80 0.17 -4.95
N PRO A 66 -8.76 -0.52 -5.44
CA PRO A 66 -7.40 -0.33 -4.95
C PRO A 66 -6.70 0.89 -5.57
N VAL A 67 -6.02 1.64 -4.72
CA VAL A 67 -5.17 2.78 -5.09
C VAL A 67 -3.78 2.59 -4.50
N TRP A 68 -2.74 2.71 -5.32
CA TRP A 68 -1.35 2.70 -4.87
C TRP A 68 -0.75 4.10 -4.97
N ILE A 69 -0.35 4.67 -3.83
CA ILE A 69 0.32 5.97 -3.79
C ILE A 69 1.83 5.76 -3.73
N ARG A 70 2.58 6.41 -4.62
CA ARG A 70 4.04 6.29 -4.74
C ARG A 70 4.71 7.66 -4.63
N PHE A 71 5.71 7.80 -3.76
CA PHE A 71 6.35 9.11 -3.51
C PHE A 71 7.90 9.11 -3.48
N GLY A 72 8.58 7.98 -3.68
CA GLY A 72 10.05 7.90 -3.58
C GLY A 72 10.77 7.43 -4.84
N LYS A 73 11.37 6.24 -4.85
CA LYS A 73 12.22 5.73 -5.94
C LYS A 73 11.64 4.48 -6.61
N GLY A 74 12.31 4.04 -7.69
CA GLY A 74 12.05 2.77 -8.39
C GLY A 74 10.89 2.81 -9.37
N GLY A 75 10.65 1.71 -10.09
CA GLY A 75 9.58 1.62 -11.09
C GLY A 75 8.16 1.59 -10.50
N ILE A 76 7.18 1.72 -11.39
CA ILE A 76 5.78 1.39 -11.13
C ILE A 76 5.48 0.15 -11.96
N ASP A 77 5.29 -0.97 -11.27
CA ASP A 77 4.76 -2.20 -11.84
C ASP A 77 3.58 -2.61 -10.96
N ALA A 78 2.43 -1.98 -11.25
CA ALA A 78 1.22 -2.17 -10.47
C ALA A 78 0.39 -3.31 -11.06
N PRO A 79 -0.22 -4.17 -10.23
CA PRO A 79 -1.14 -5.18 -10.74
C PRO A 79 -2.27 -4.55 -11.56
N ASN A 80 -2.71 -5.24 -12.62
CA ASN A 80 -3.84 -4.78 -13.44
C ASN A 80 -5.07 -4.42 -12.58
N GLY A 81 -5.71 -3.30 -12.88
CA GLY A 81 -6.86 -2.82 -12.10
C GLY A 81 -6.52 -2.13 -10.77
N VAL A 82 -5.23 -1.96 -10.44
CA VAL A 82 -4.78 -1.06 -9.38
C VAL A 82 -4.51 0.32 -9.95
N ALA A 83 -5.24 1.33 -9.47
CA ALA A 83 -4.98 2.72 -9.83
C ALA A 83 -3.69 3.20 -9.15
N VAL A 84 -2.83 3.93 -9.85
CA VAL A 84 -1.57 4.43 -9.28
C VAL A 84 -1.56 5.95 -9.26
N ILE A 85 -1.32 6.52 -8.08
CA ILE A 85 -1.03 7.94 -7.90
C ILE A 85 0.48 8.08 -7.70
N ASP A 86 1.17 8.55 -8.74
CA ASP A 86 2.60 8.82 -8.67
C ASP A 86 2.87 10.28 -8.28
N LEU A 87 3.24 10.51 -7.02
CA LEU A 87 3.59 11.81 -6.47
C LEU A 87 5.03 12.26 -6.81
N ARG A 88 5.78 11.46 -7.59
CA ARG A 88 7.14 11.81 -8.03
C ARG A 88 7.14 12.62 -9.33
N ALA A 89 6.00 12.63 -10.04
CA ALA A 89 5.78 13.62 -11.07
C ALA A 89 5.85 15.02 -10.43
N PRO A 90 6.54 16.00 -11.05
CA PRO A 90 6.67 17.31 -10.46
C PRO A 90 5.28 17.94 -10.30
N VAL A 91 4.85 18.12 -9.05
CA VAL A 91 3.67 18.92 -8.71
C VAL A 91 4.02 20.38 -9.00
N ARG A 92 3.89 20.82 -10.25
CA ARG A 92 4.26 22.17 -10.66
C ARG A 92 3.32 23.28 -10.16
N GLU A 93 2.21 22.97 -9.47
CA GLU A 93 1.15 23.97 -9.24
C GLU A 93 0.50 23.96 -7.84
N LEU A 94 1.16 23.47 -6.79
CA LEU A 94 0.61 23.60 -5.41
C LEU A 94 1.36 24.60 -4.50
N GLN A 95 2.34 25.35 -5.02
CA GLN A 95 3.11 26.33 -4.24
C GLN A 95 2.87 27.81 -4.58
N THR A 96 2.00 28.15 -5.53
CA THR A 96 1.58 29.55 -5.74
C THR A 96 0.37 29.87 -4.87
N GLY A 97 0.60 30.06 -3.58
CA GLY A 97 -0.47 30.41 -2.64
C GLY A 97 -0.09 30.53 -1.17
N ALA A 98 1.20 30.52 -0.82
CA ALA A 98 1.61 30.97 0.50
C ALA A 98 1.51 32.50 0.54
N CYS A 99 0.64 32.97 1.43
CA CYS A 99 0.20 34.35 1.64
C CYS A 99 1.32 35.40 1.60
N GLY A 100 0.99 36.56 1.03
CA GLY A 100 1.69 37.82 1.32
C GLY A 100 1.44 38.33 2.73
#